data_AF-A0A6L8N0H0-F1
#
_entry.id   AF-A0A6L8N0H0-F1
#
_cell.length_a   1.000
_cell.length_b   1.000
_cell.length_c   1.000
_cell.angle_alpha   90.00
_cell.angle_beta   90.00
_cell.angle_gamma   90.00
#
_symmetry.space_group_name_H-M   'P 1'
#
loop_
_entity.id
_entity.type
_entity.pdbx_description
1 polymer ?
#
loop_
_entity_poly.entity_id
_entity_poly.type
_entity_poly.pdbx_seq_one_letter_code
_entity_poly.pdbx_strand_id
1 'polypeptide(L)' 'MLDESLLDDPEALARADRRGLLRGAAEAGARVRTAARHAAEAGIAELKPDGRPRAVLIAGAGTAATGVADLIGALA' A
#
# COMPACT_ATOMS: atom_id res chain seq x y z
N MET A 1 -10.46 5.07 -25.56
CA MET A 1 -9.24 5.91 -25.62
C MET A 1 -9.33 6.89 -24.47
N LEU A 2 -8.26 7.12 -23.72
CA LEU A 2 -8.25 8.10 -22.64
C LEU A 2 -8.24 9.51 -23.24
N ASP A 3 -8.92 10.45 -22.61
CA ASP A 3 -8.83 11.87 -22.98
C ASP A 3 -7.55 12.44 -22.37
N GLU A 4 -6.49 12.50 -23.18
CA GLU A 4 -5.17 12.96 -22.74
C GLU A 4 -5.14 14.44 -22.37
N SER A 5 -6.11 15.24 -22.84
CA SER A 5 -6.21 16.67 -22.48
C SER A 5 -6.41 16.90 -20.98
N LEU A 6 -6.90 15.89 -20.25
CA LEU A 6 -7.03 15.94 -18.79
C LEU A 6 -5.68 15.96 -18.06
N LEU A 7 -4.59 15.50 -18.68
CA LEU A 7 -3.27 15.52 -18.06
C LEU A 7 -2.69 16.94 -17.94
N ASP A 8 -3.15 17.85 -18.80
CA ASP A 8 -2.75 19.25 -18.81
C ASP A 8 -3.63 20.15 -17.91
N ASP A 9 -4.77 19.63 -17.42
CA ASP A 9 -5.69 20.32 -16.51
C ASP A 9 -5.86 19.54 -15.19
N PRO A 10 -5.04 19.85 -14.17
CA PRO A 10 -5.10 19.18 -12.87
C PRO A 10 -6.47 19.28 -12.17
N GLU A 11 -7.22 20.37 -12.37
CA GLU A 11 -8.54 20.54 -11.76
C GLU A 11 -9.60 19.67 -12.44
N ALA A 12 -9.55 19.56 -13.77
CA ALA A 12 -10.39 18.61 -14.51
C ALA A 12 -10.05 17.16 -14.15
N LEU A 13 -8.76 16.83 -14.03
CA LEU A 13 -8.31 15.50 -13.63
C LEU A 13 -8.80 15.14 -12.21
N ALA A 14 -8.71 16.09 -11.27
CA ALA A 14 -9.21 15.90 -9.91
C ALA A 14 -10.73 15.71 -9.87
N ARG A 15 -11.50 16.45 -10.67
CA ARG A 15 -12.96 16.25 -10.80
C ARG A 15 -13.31 14.90 -11.41
N ALA A 16 -12.51 14.42 -12.36
CA ALA A 16 -12.70 13.10 -12.97
C ALA A 16 -12.38 11.95 -12.00
N ASP A 17 -11.38 12.14 -11.11
CA ASP A 17 -11.00 11.17 -10.08
C ASP A 17 -11.93 11.17 -8.85
N ARG A 18 -13.21 10.86 -9.08
CA ARG A 18 -14.26 10.87 -8.05
C ARG A 18 -13.99 9.96 -6.84
N ARG A 19 -13.06 9.03 -6.96
CA ARG A 19 -12.71 8.05 -5.92
C ARG A 19 -11.32 8.30 -5.32
N GLY A 20 -10.60 9.33 -5.77
CA GLY A 20 -9.25 9.65 -5.31
C GLY A 20 -8.20 8.57 -5.64
N LEU A 21 -8.46 7.75 -6.66
CA LEU A 21 -7.61 6.62 -7.03
C LEU A 21 -6.29 7.08 -7.65
N LEU A 22 -6.30 8.14 -8.46
CA LEU A 22 -5.10 8.67 -9.10
C LEU A 22 -4.16 9.26 -8.04
N ARG A 23 -4.73 10.05 -7.11
CA ARG A 23 -3.97 10.56 -5.98
C ARG A 23 -3.43 9.44 -5.10
N GLY A 24 -4.25 8.45 -4.78
CA GLY A 24 -3.85 7.29 -4.00
C GLY A 24 -2.70 6.51 -4.65
N ALA A 25 -2.74 6.33 -5.97
CA ALA A 25 -1.68 5.68 -6.74
C ALA A 25 -0.40 6.53 -6.76
N ALA A 26 -0.51 7.84 -7.00
CA ALA A 26 0.62 8.76 -7.02
C ALA A 26 1.36 8.79 -5.66
N GLU A 27 0.63 8.69 -4.55
CA GLU A 27 1.20 8.66 -3.20
C GLU A 27 1.78 7.30 -2.80
N ALA A 28 1.51 6.21 -3.55
CA ALA A 28 1.85 4.85 -3.14
C ALA A 28 3.35 4.67 -2.86
N GLY A 29 4.22 5.21 -3.71
CA GLY A 29 5.67 5.13 -3.53
C GLY A 29 6.16 5.83 -2.26
N ALA A 30 5.60 6.99 -1.94
CA ALA A 30 5.92 7.70 -0.69
C ALA A 30 5.46 6.90 0.54
N ARG A 31 4.26 6.31 0.47
CA ARG A 31 3.73 5.45 1.54
C ARG A 31 4.61 4.22 1.79
N VAL A 32 5.10 3.57 0.73
CA VAL A 32 6.03 2.42 0.85
C VAL A 32 7.33 2.83 1.55
N ARG A 33 7.96 3.94 1.15
CA ARG A 33 9.19 4.43 1.80
C ARG A 33 8.99 4.78 3.27
N THR A 34 7.87 5.43 3.59
CA THR A 34 7.51 5.73 4.99
C THR A 34 7.27 4.46 5.79
N ALA A 35 6.54 3.47 5.24
CA ALA A 35 6.30 2.20 5.91
C ALA A 35 7.62 1.42 6.16
N ALA A 36 8.52 1.40 5.18
CA ALA A 36 9.84 0.76 5.33
C ALA A 36 10.67 1.44 6.43
N ARG A 37 10.68 2.78 6.49
CA ARG A 37 11.33 3.53 7.56
C ARG A 37 10.72 3.20 8.94
N HIS A 38 9.39 3.22 9.06
CA HIS A 38 8.73 2.87 10.32
C HIS A 38 9.01 1.42 10.75
N ALA A 39 9.09 0.47 9.82
CA ALA A 39 9.44 -0.91 10.13
C ALA A 39 10.87 -1.05 10.69
N ALA A 40 11.82 -0.27 10.15
CA ALA A 40 13.18 -0.20 10.67
C ALA A 40 13.21 0.44 12.07
N GLU A 41 12.52 1.56 12.26
CA GLU A 41 12.42 2.25 13.57
C GLU A 41 11.74 1.37 14.64
N ALA A 42 10.77 0.55 14.25
CA ALA A 42 10.11 -0.41 15.12
C ALA A 42 10.95 -1.68 15.39
N GLY A 43 12.14 -1.81 14.79
CA GLY A 43 13.03 -2.95 14.99
C GLY A 43 12.51 -4.27 14.43
N ILE A 44 11.63 -4.24 13.42
CA ILE A 44 11.03 -5.47 12.86
C ILE A 44 12.10 -6.43 12.32
N ALA A 45 13.16 -5.91 11.73
CA ALA A 45 14.29 -6.71 11.23
C ALA A 45 15.13 -7.35 12.35
N GLU A 46 15.05 -6.82 13.58
CA GLU A 46 15.80 -7.30 14.75
C GLU A 46 15.03 -8.36 15.56
N LEU A 47 13.78 -8.67 15.16
CA LEU A 47 12.99 -9.70 15.81
C LEU A 47 13.70 -11.06 15.69
N LYS A 48 13.97 -11.66 16.84
CA LYS A 48 14.53 -13.02 16.97
C LYS A 48 13.48 -13.93 17.58
N PRO A 49 12.47 -14.37 16.80
CA PRO A 49 11.47 -15.28 17.32
C PRO A 49 12.13 -16.61 17.67
N ASP A 50 11.70 -17.22 18.77
CA ASP A 50 12.08 -18.58 19.10
C ASP A 50 11.45 -19.54 18.07
N GLY A 51 12.26 -19.94 17.09
CA GLY A 51 11.82 -20.79 15.98
C GLY A 51 11.07 -20.04 14.87
N ARG A 52 10.37 -20.78 14.00
CA ARG A 52 9.58 -20.19 12.91
C ARG A 52 8.18 -19.79 13.43
N PRO A 53 7.67 -18.59 13.09
CA PRO A 53 6.28 -18.23 13.39
C PRO A 53 5.32 -19.27 12.81
N ARG A 54 4.45 -19.84 13.64
CA ARG A 54 3.46 -20.84 13.20
C ARG A 54 2.25 -20.22 12.49
N ALA A 55 2.03 -18.92 12.68
CA ALA A 55 0.96 -18.15 12.07
C ALA A 55 1.33 -16.66 12.05
N VAL A 56 0.76 -15.91 11.10
CA VAL A 56 0.83 -14.44 11.02
C VAL A 56 -0.59 -13.90 10.94
N LEU A 57 -0.97 -13.01 11.85
CA LEU A 57 -2.27 -12.33 11.83
C LEU A 57 -2.13 -11.00 11.11
N ILE A 58 -2.93 -10.78 10.07
CA ILE A 58 -3.00 -9.52 9.34
C ILE A 58 -4.33 -8.85 9.69
N ALA A 59 -4.26 -7.72 10.40
CA ALA A 59 -5.42 -6.96 10.82
C ALA A 59 -5.41 -5.58 10.15
N GLY A 60 -6.53 -5.20 9.56
CA GLY A 60 -6.70 -3.90 8.89
C GLY A 60 -8.13 -3.71 8.42
N ALA A 61 -8.48 -2.46 8.10
CA ALA A 61 -9.82 -2.12 7.63
C ALA A 61 -9.99 -2.41 6.12
N GLY A 62 -11.18 -2.85 5.73
CA GLY A 62 -11.56 -3.04 4.34
C GLY A 62 -10.75 -4.12 3.62
N THR A 63 -10.60 -3.98 2.31
CA THR A 63 -9.97 -4.97 1.43
C THR A 63 -8.45 -5.02 1.54
N ALA A 64 -7.82 -4.05 2.19
CA ALA A 64 -6.37 -3.96 2.32
C ALA A 64 -5.79 -5.17 3.06
N ALA A 65 -6.43 -5.60 4.16
CA ALA A 65 -5.96 -6.74 4.95
C ALA A 65 -6.01 -8.04 4.13
N THR A 66 -7.11 -8.28 3.42
CA THR A 66 -7.27 -9.46 2.55
C THR A 66 -6.25 -9.44 1.41
N GLY A 67 -6.08 -8.31 0.72
CA GLY A 67 -5.11 -8.22 -0.38
C GLY A 67 -3.67 -8.45 0.06
N VAL A 68 -3.29 -7.98 1.26
CA VAL A 68 -1.97 -8.27 1.83
C VAL A 68 -1.85 -9.75 2.22
N ALA A 69 -2.89 -10.34 2.78
CA ALA A 69 -2.90 -11.77 3.12
C ALA A 69 -2.73 -12.65 1.87
N ASP A 70 -3.46 -12.36 0.80
CA ASP A 70 -3.35 -13.07 -0.47
C ASP A 70 -1.94 -12.92 -1.07
N LEU A 71 -1.38 -11.71 -1.06
CA LEU A 71 -0.03 -11.44 -1.55
C LEU A 71 1.03 -12.22 -0.78
N ILE A 72 0.98 -12.21 0.55
CA ILE A 72 1.94 -12.95 1.38
C ILE A 72 1.74 -14.46 1.18
N GLY A 73 0.50 -14.93 1.10
CA GLY A 73 0.18 -16.34 0.83
C GLY A 73 0.70 -16.83 -0.51
N ALA A 74 0.78 -15.96 -1.53
CA ALA A 74 1.36 -16.29 -2.83
C ALA A 74 2.90 -16.39 -2.83
N LEU A 75 3.58 -15.85 -1.80
CA LEU A 75 5.04 -15.84 -1.67
C LEU A 75 5.59 -16.91 -0.70
N ALA A 76 4.71 -17.57 0.05
CA ALA A 76 5.04 -18.56 1.09
C ALA A 76 5.09 -19.99 0.53
#